data_AF-A0A1Z5K843-F1
#
_entry.id   AF-A0A1Z5K843-F1
#
_cell.length_a   1.000
_cell.length_b   1.000
_cell.length_c   1.000
_cell.angle_alpha   90.00
_cell.angle_beta   90.00
_cell.angle_gamma   90.00
#
_symmetry.space_group_name_H-M   'P 1'
#
loop_
_entity.id
_entity.type
_entity.pdbx_description
1 polymer ?
#
loop_
_entity_poly.entity_id
_entity_poly.type
_entity_poly.pdbx_seq_one_letter_code
_entity_poly.pdbx_strand_id
1 'polypeptide(L)'
;MRLTSRRPWLRFARRSYPCILQATLVASFHPTQPFLLAKPFRQFFSTRHLHSAPTATEIQMTHDIKTIIHAAIDAVSPVTAVQNHLTTTDGNTLRVGMRDYPVQEYDQILLVAFGKASSAMATAVLDRLEEMEGLPPLSGVVIVKDGHATVPEQERLSARNVRVREASHPVPDQRSVDASNEILQLVQQPNGLTLLITCISGGGSALFCAPSQDLTLDDLQATNTALLQSGWNIHDMNVVRKRLDQGKGGRLAAAAYPGDVLSLILSDVLGDPLDLIASGPTVCDTSQWKDAWKLVQTLPPRSLPPRVERLLQQGVDGLIEDSPSEDHPVFQQCENVLVGNNALAVDAAAKQAETLGYHPIVLGTRFEGEATEVARFLVSMAQHAKEGPNTYSFVTDFPVALILGGETTVSLPPQCTGKGGRNQELALQAAVLLQQLSLRNVVLASVGTDGTDGPTDAAGR
;
A
#
# COMPACT_ATOMS: atom_id res chain seq x y z
N MET A 1 -34.73 22.37 -32.71
CA MET A 1 -33.39 22.99 -32.68
C MET A 1 -32.98 23.15 -31.22
N ARG A 2 -32.36 22.12 -30.60
CA ARG A 2 -30.95 22.07 -30.13
C ARG A 2 -30.51 23.38 -29.43
N LEU A 3 -30.57 23.48 -28.10
CA LEU A 3 -29.61 23.02 -27.07
C LEU A 3 -28.15 23.44 -27.34
N THR A 4 -27.56 24.18 -26.40
CA THR A 4 -26.28 23.80 -25.75
C THR A 4 -26.06 24.61 -24.46
N SER A 5 -26.22 23.94 -23.32
CA SER A 5 -25.69 24.34 -22.02
C SER A 5 -24.25 23.82 -21.90
N ARG A 6 -23.32 24.70 -21.48
CA ARG A 6 -21.94 24.32 -21.14
C ARG A 6 -21.88 23.96 -19.66
N ARG A 7 -21.61 22.69 -19.34
CA ARG A 7 -21.10 22.26 -18.04
C ARG A 7 -19.61 21.91 -18.18
N PRO A 8 -18.73 22.29 -17.23
CA PRO A 8 -17.33 21.88 -17.29
C PRO A 8 -17.20 20.42 -16.83
N TRP A 9 -16.44 19.65 -17.61
CA TRP A 9 -16.14 18.24 -17.37
C TRP A 9 -15.03 18.12 -16.31
N LEU A 10 -15.36 17.58 -15.14
CA LEU A 10 -14.41 17.08 -14.15
C LEU A 10 -13.77 15.79 -14.68
N ARG A 11 -12.52 15.86 -15.12
CA ARG A 11 -11.69 14.69 -15.42
C ARG A 11 -11.22 14.07 -14.11
N PHE A 12 -11.80 12.92 -13.73
CA PHE A 12 -11.30 12.11 -12.63
C PHE A 12 -10.05 11.34 -13.09
N ALA A 13 -8.87 11.79 -12.69
CA ALA A 13 -7.69 10.93 -12.58
C ALA A 13 -7.74 10.27 -11.20
N ARG A 14 -8.18 9.01 -11.13
CA ARG A 14 -8.11 8.20 -9.90
C ARG A 14 -7.03 7.13 -10.11
N ARG A 15 -5.85 7.37 -9.53
CA ARG A 15 -4.86 6.30 -9.30
C ARG A 15 -5.19 5.62 -7.98
N SER A 16 -5.38 4.31 -8.04
CA SER A 16 -5.56 3.43 -6.89
C SER A 16 -4.18 2.98 -6.40
N TYR A 17 -3.95 2.98 -5.10
CA TYR A 17 -2.83 2.33 -4.39
C TYR A 17 -3.48 1.35 -3.40
N PRO A 18 -3.16 0.03 -3.35
CA PRO A 18 -1.90 -0.48 -2.75
C PRO A 18 -1.41 -1.90 -3.20
N CYS A 19 -0.22 -2.31 -2.72
CA CYS A 19 0.37 -3.66 -2.67
C CYS A 19 -0.46 -4.85 -3.21
N ILE A 20 0.05 -5.55 -4.24
CA ILE A 20 -0.62 -6.67 -4.91
C ILE A 20 0.21 -7.95 -4.85
N LEU A 21 -0.47 -9.06 -4.55
CA LEU A 21 0.04 -10.42 -4.76
C LEU A 21 -0.57 -11.03 -6.03
N GLN A 22 0.27 -11.58 -6.90
CA GLN A 22 -0.11 -12.34 -8.07
C GLN A 22 0.50 -13.74 -7.97
N ALA A 23 -0.33 -14.77 -8.07
CA ALA A 23 0.11 -16.16 -8.02
C ALA A 23 -0.39 -16.90 -9.26
N THR A 24 0.50 -17.68 -9.88
CA THR A 24 0.17 -18.56 -11.01
C THR A 24 0.65 -19.96 -10.70
N LEU A 25 -0.28 -20.89 -10.49
CA LEU A 25 0.02 -22.31 -10.32
C LEU A 25 0.02 -23.01 -11.68
N VAL A 26 1.05 -23.81 -11.93
CA VAL A 26 1.20 -24.60 -13.15
C VAL A 26 1.46 -26.05 -12.77
N ALA A 27 0.60 -26.96 -13.22
CA ALA A 27 0.80 -28.40 -13.07
C ALA A 27 1.11 -29.01 -14.44
N SER A 28 2.22 -29.76 -14.53
CA SER A 28 2.50 -30.59 -15.69
C SER A 28 2.00 -32.02 -15.45
N PHE A 29 1.44 -32.62 -16.49
CA PHE A 29 1.33 -34.08 -16.60
C PHE A 29 2.03 -34.45 -17.90
N HIS A 30 2.92 -35.45 -17.86
CA HIS A 30 3.44 -36.08 -19.06
C HIS A 30 2.35 -36.95 -19.70
N PRO A 31 1.91 -36.71 -20.94
CA PRO A 31 1.41 -37.77 -21.77
C PRO A 31 2.61 -38.38 -22.51
N THR A 32 3.00 -39.59 -22.14
CA THR A 32 3.88 -40.42 -22.96
C THR A 32 3.18 -40.75 -24.27
N GLN A 33 3.49 -40.06 -25.36
CA GLN A 33 3.33 -40.59 -26.72
C GLN A 33 4.47 -40.12 -27.64
N PRO A 34 4.98 -41.01 -28.53
CA PRO A 34 6.19 -40.77 -29.30
C PRO A 34 5.97 -39.79 -30.46
N PHE A 35 7.05 -39.09 -30.80
CA PHE A 35 7.22 -38.24 -31.99
C PHE A 35 6.76 -38.94 -33.27
N LEU A 36 5.83 -38.32 -34.01
CA LEU A 36 5.61 -38.57 -35.42
C LEU A 36 5.73 -37.26 -36.20
N LEU A 37 6.70 -37.22 -37.11
CA LEU A 37 7.01 -36.11 -38.00
C LEU A 37 5.84 -35.76 -38.94
N ALA A 38 5.74 -34.47 -39.24
CA ALA A 38 4.66 -33.75 -39.89
C ALA A 38 4.19 -34.25 -41.28
N LYS A 39 2.91 -33.99 -41.58
CA LYS A 39 2.40 -33.70 -42.94
C LYS A 39 1.35 -32.57 -42.91
N PRO A 40 1.17 -31.80 -44.00
CA PRO A 40 0.73 -30.41 -43.94
C PRO A 40 -0.79 -30.18 -44.05
N PHE A 41 -1.21 -29.07 -43.43
CA PHE A 41 -2.42 -28.25 -43.63
C PHE A 41 -3.66 -28.89 -44.26
N ARG A 42 -4.75 -28.96 -43.48
CA ARG A 42 -6.12 -28.66 -43.95
C ARG A 42 -6.96 -28.07 -42.81
N GLN A 43 -7.61 -26.94 -43.11
CA GLN A 43 -8.60 -26.27 -42.27
C GLN A 43 -9.66 -27.25 -41.75
N PHE A 44 -9.87 -27.25 -40.44
CA PHE A 44 -11.17 -27.52 -39.83
C PHE A 44 -11.37 -26.51 -38.72
N PHE A 45 -12.16 -25.47 -39.00
CA PHE A 45 -12.95 -24.80 -37.96
C PHE A 45 -13.98 -25.81 -37.46
N SER A 46 -13.56 -26.62 -36.50
CA SER A 46 -14.46 -27.45 -35.69
C SER A 46 -14.74 -26.65 -34.43
N THR A 47 -15.95 -26.08 -34.33
CA THR A 47 -16.53 -25.53 -33.09
C THR A 47 -16.91 -26.64 -32.11
N ARG A 48 -16.04 -27.64 -31.94
CA ARG A 48 -16.14 -28.67 -30.89
C ARG A 48 -14.91 -28.55 -30.03
N HIS A 49 -15.15 -28.50 -28.72
CA HIS A 49 -14.24 -28.13 -27.64
C HIS A 49 -14.30 -26.63 -27.32
N LEU A 50 -15.10 -26.28 -26.32
CA LEU A 50 -14.78 -25.22 -25.32
C LEU A 50 -15.86 -25.16 -24.20
N HIS A 51 -16.35 -26.33 -23.77
CA HIS A 51 -17.13 -26.49 -22.52
C HIS A 51 -16.67 -27.77 -21.80
N SER A 52 -15.36 -27.98 -21.68
CA SER A 52 -14.87 -29.03 -20.78
C SER A 52 -14.92 -28.49 -19.35
N ALA A 53 -15.64 -29.18 -18.46
CA ALA A 53 -15.59 -28.91 -17.03
C ALA A 53 -14.14 -28.88 -16.51
N PRO A 54 -13.86 -28.14 -15.42
CA PRO A 54 -12.54 -28.18 -14.79
C PRO A 54 -12.20 -29.62 -14.35
N THR A 55 -10.94 -30.00 -14.56
CA THR A 55 -10.43 -31.31 -14.12
C THR A 55 -10.29 -31.36 -12.59
N ALA A 56 -10.18 -32.56 -12.02
CA ALA A 56 -9.91 -32.71 -10.58
C ALA A 56 -8.63 -31.98 -10.15
N THR A 57 -7.60 -31.99 -11.00
CA THR A 57 -6.35 -31.26 -10.79
C THR A 57 -6.58 -29.75 -10.76
N GLU A 58 -7.31 -29.20 -11.72
CA GLU A 58 -7.64 -27.76 -11.76
C GLU A 58 -8.49 -27.32 -10.56
N ILE A 59 -9.40 -28.19 -10.10
CA ILE A 59 -10.18 -27.94 -8.87
C ILE A 59 -9.27 -27.90 -7.65
N GLN A 60 -8.35 -28.85 -7.50
CA GLN A 60 -7.39 -28.87 -6.39
C GLN A 60 -6.46 -27.64 -6.43
N MET A 61 -5.89 -27.32 -7.60
CA MET A 61 -5.06 -26.11 -7.77
C MET A 61 -5.82 -24.83 -7.42
N THR A 62 -7.13 -24.77 -7.72
CA THR A 62 -7.98 -23.62 -7.35
C THR A 62 -8.19 -23.53 -5.83
N HIS A 63 -8.19 -24.65 -5.11
CA HIS A 63 -8.20 -24.65 -3.66
C HIS A 63 -6.83 -24.22 -3.10
N ASP A 64 -5.76 -24.81 -3.61
CA ASP A 64 -4.39 -24.55 -3.16
C ASP A 64 -4.00 -23.08 -3.34
N ILE A 65 -4.33 -22.48 -4.50
CA ILE A 65 -4.01 -21.07 -4.77
C ILE A 65 -4.72 -20.13 -3.80
N LYS A 66 -5.93 -20.47 -3.35
CA LYS A 66 -6.66 -19.68 -2.34
C LYS A 66 -6.00 -19.79 -0.98
N THR A 67 -5.56 -20.98 -0.60
CA THR A 67 -4.79 -21.19 0.64
C THR A 67 -3.48 -20.40 0.62
N ILE A 68 -2.76 -20.41 -0.50
CA ILE A 68 -1.54 -19.62 -0.71
C ILE A 68 -1.82 -18.11 -0.58
N ILE A 69 -2.88 -17.63 -1.22
CA ILE A 69 -3.32 -16.23 -1.14
C ILE A 69 -3.69 -15.84 0.30
N HIS A 70 -4.45 -16.68 1.01
CA HIS A 70 -4.82 -16.39 2.40
C HIS A 70 -3.60 -16.29 3.30
N ALA A 71 -2.65 -17.23 3.20
CA ALA A 71 -1.41 -17.17 3.98
C ALA A 71 -0.62 -15.87 3.71
N ALA A 72 -0.60 -15.42 2.46
CA ALA A 72 0.05 -14.18 2.08
C ALA A 72 -0.66 -12.93 2.65
N ILE A 73 -2.00 -12.90 2.62
CA ILE A 73 -2.81 -11.82 3.21
C ILE A 73 -2.64 -11.81 4.73
N ASP A 74 -2.72 -12.98 5.38
CA ASP A 74 -2.62 -13.12 6.84
C ASP A 74 -1.25 -12.67 7.35
N ALA A 75 -0.18 -12.95 6.60
CA ALA A 75 1.18 -12.54 6.95
C ALA A 75 1.37 -11.01 6.95
N VAL A 76 0.55 -10.28 6.19
CA VAL A 76 0.56 -8.80 6.16
C VAL A 76 -0.71 -8.21 6.76
N SER A 77 -1.51 -9.02 7.46
CA SER A 77 -2.65 -8.53 8.23
C SER A 77 -2.15 -7.48 9.23
N PRO A 78 -2.81 -6.31 9.36
CA PRO A 78 -2.30 -5.23 10.20
C PRO A 78 -2.07 -5.64 11.65
N VAL A 79 -2.94 -6.51 12.18
CA VAL A 79 -2.84 -7.04 13.55
C VAL A 79 -1.63 -7.96 13.68
N THR A 80 -1.50 -8.95 12.80
CA THR A 80 -0.38 -9.91 12.78
C THR A 80 0.95 -9.19 12.58
N ALA A 81 1.00 -8.22 11.66
CA ALA A 81 2.19 -7.41 11.36
C ALA A 81 2.69 -6.68 12.61
N VAL A 82 1.80 -6.01 13.35
CA VAL A 82 2.14 -5.35 14.62
C VAL A 82 2.54 -6.38 15.67
N GLN A 83 1.76 -7.44 15.88
CA GLN A 83 2.02 -8.45 16.91
C GLN A 83 3.35 -9.19 16.74
N ASN A 84 3.80 -9.39 15.50
CA ASN A 84 5.08 -10.04 15.21
C ASN A 84 6.30 -9.16 15.51
N HIS A 85 6.13 -7.83 15.49
CA HIS A 85 7.23 -6.88 15.67
C HIS A 85 7.22 -6.19 17.03
N LEU A 86 6.04 -5.97 17.61
CA LEU A 86 5.83 -5.38 18.92
C LEU A 86 5.55 -6.50 19.92
N THR A 87 6.54 -6.79 20.75
CA THR A 87 6.48 -7.83 21.78
C THR A 87 6.56 -7.23 23.17
N THR A 88 6.09 -7.96 24.17
CA THR A 88 6.17 -7.59 25.57
C THR A 88 7.22 -8.46 26.26
N THR A 89 8.05 -7.84 27.09
CA THR A 89 9.05 -8.53 27.92
C THR A 89 8.91 -8.09 29.37
N ASP A 90 9.13 -9.05 30.28
CA ASP A 90 9.12 -8.85 31.73
C ASP A 90 7.85 -8.17 32.31
N GLY A 91 6.74 -8.19 31.54
CA GLY A 91 5.43 -7.66 31.93
C GLY A 91 5.33 -6.12 31.96
N ASN A 92 6.39 -5.39 31.62
CA ASN A 92 6.44 -3.93 31.71
C ASN A 92 7.23 -3.23 30.59
N THR A 93 7.79 -3.98 29.65
CA THR A 93 8.66 -3.43 28.60
C THR A 93 8.11 -3.81 27.23
N LEU A 94 7.80 -2.80 26.41
CA LEU A 94 7.56 -3.00 24.98
C LEU A 94 8.91 -3.15 24.28
N ARG A 95 9.04 -4.17 23.44
CA ARG A 95 10.23 -4.43 22.64
C ARG A 95 9.87 -4.42 21.16
N VAL A 96 10.63 -3.64 20.39
CA VAL A 96 10.58 -3.64 18.92
C VAL A 96 12.00 -3.78 18.40
N GLY A 97 12.25 -4.84 17.62
CA GLY A 97 13.60 -5.14 17.16
C GLY A 97 14.59 -5.28 18.31
N MET A 98 15.53 -4.34 18.41
CA MET A 98 16.54 -4.30 19.48
C MET A 98 16.29 -3.19 20.52
N ARG A 99 15.21 -2.42 20.39
CA ARG A 99 14.90 -1.31 21.29
C ARG A 99 13.82 -1.71 22.29
N ASP A 100 14.05 -1.25 23.51
CA ASP A 100 13.19 -1.47 24.65
C ASP A 100 12.59 -0.14 25.10
N TYR A 101 11.30 -0.20 25.42
CA TYR A 101 10.50 0.89 25.94
C TYR A 101 9.88 0.44 27.26
N PRO A 102 10.56 0.69 28.40
CA PRO A 102 10.03 0.37 29.73
C PRO A 102 8.83 1.29 30.00
N VAL A 103 7.60 0.81 29.79
CA VAL A 103 6.44 1.70 29.66
C VAL A 103 6.10 2.45 30.96
N GLN A 104 6.53 1.91 32.09
CA GLN A 104 6.37 2.53 33.42
C GLN A 104 7.30 3.72 33.67
N GLU A 105 8.34 3.91 32.85
CA GLU A 105 9.24 5.06 32.93
C GLU A 105 8.67 6.30 32.23
N TYR A 106 7.58 6.15 31.46
CA TYR A 106 6.91 7.25 30.79
C TYR A 106 5.76 7.82 31.63
N ASP A 107 5.58 9.14 31.58
CA ASP A 107 4.44 9.84 32.20
C ASP A 107 3.15 9.62 31.41
N GLN A 108 3.26 9.37 30.11
CA GLN A 108 2.11 9.21 29.21
C GLN A 108 2.50 8.49 27.91
N ILE A 109 1.52 7.81 27.32
CA ILE A 109 1.62 7.22 25.98
C ILE A 109 0.61 7.92 25.06
N LEU A 110 1.09 8.37 23.91
CA LEU A 110 0.26 8.91 22.84
C LEU A 110 0.18 7.88 21.71
N LEU A 111 -1.03 7.43 21.37
CA LEU A 111 -1.25 6.52 20.25
C LEU A 111 -1.90 7.28 19.09
N VAL A 112 -1.11 7.52 18.04
CA VAL A 112 -1.56 8.19 16.82
C VAL A 112 -1.57 7.19 15.68
N ALA A 113 -2.60 7.19 14.84
CA ALA A 113 -2.58 6.35 13.66
C ALA A 113 -3.27 7.01 12.46
N PHE A 114 -2.78 6.75 11.25
CA PHE A 114 -3.42 7.21 10.03
C PHE A 114 -3.13 6.31 8.82
N GLY A 115 -4.16 6.07 8.01
CA GLY A 115 -4.10 5.14 6.88
C GLY A 115 -5.30 4.20 6.84
N LYS A 116 -5.39 3.34 5.83
CA LYS A 116 -6.51 2.38 5.67
C LYS A 116 -6.54 1.31 6.76
N ALA A 117 -5.37 0.92 7.27
CA ALA A 117 -5.20 -0.14 8.27
C ALA A 117 -4.98 0.42 9.69
N SER A 118 -5.11 1.73 9.87
CA SER A 118 -4.70 2.43 11.09
C SER A 118 -5.46 1.97 12.34
N SER A 119 -6.76 1.70 12.24
CA SER A 119 -7.59 1.22 13.37
C SER A 119 -7.18 -0.17 13.83
N ALA A 120 -6.97 -1.10 12.90
CA ALA A 120 -6.51 -2.45 13.20
C ALA A 120 -5.11 -2.46 13.81
N MET A 121 -4.17 -1.66 13.26
CA MET A 121 -2.82 -1.52 13.83
C MET A 121 -2.86 -0.92 15.24
N ALA A 122 -3.60 0.17 15.44
CA ALA A 122 -3.74 0.81 16.74
C ALA A 122 -4.37 -0.13 17.78
N THR A 123 -5.34 -0.95 17.36
CA THR A 123 -5.96 -1.96 18.22
C THR A 123 -4.94 -3.02 18.64
N ALA A 124 -4.09 -3.49 17.72
CA ALA A 124 -3.03 -4.44 18.03
C ALA A 124 -1.95 -3.87 18.97
N VAL A 125 -1.61 -2.58 18.82
CA VAL A 125 -0.74 -1.88 19.79
C VAL A 125 -1.40 -1.84 21.16
N LEU A 126 -2.70 -1.49 21.21
CA LEU A 126 -3.44 -1.46 22.47
C LEU A 126 -3.49 -2.84 23.13
N ASP A 127 -3.69 -3.91 22.38
CA ASP A 127 -3.65 -5.29 22.89
C ASP A 127 -2.31 -5.58 23.59
N ARG A 128 -1.18 -5.18 22.98
CA ARG A 128 0.16 -5.33 23.59
C ARG A 128 0.35 -4.46 24.83
N LEU A 129 -0.19 -3.25 24.81
CA LEU A 129 -0.14 -2.38 25.99
C LEU A 129 -0.88 -3.03 27.16
N GLU A 130 -2.08 -3.55 26.93
CA GLU A 130 -2.95 -4.15 27.96
C GLU A 130 -2.43 -5.46 28.55
N GLU A 131 -1.44 -6.10 27.93
CA GLU A 131 -0.71 -7.23 28.53
C GLU A 131 0.16 -6.81 29.72
N MET A 132 0.47 -5.50 29.85
CA MET A 132 1.40 -4.98 30.85
C MET A 132 0.71 -4.42 32.10
N GLU A 133 1.42 -4.48 33.22
CA GLU A 133 0.99 -3.88 34.48
C GLU A 133 1.44 -2.42 34.59
N GLY A 134 0.66 -1.58 35.25
CA GLY A 134 1.06 -0.21 35.58
C GLY A 134 1.16 0.73 34.37
N LEU A 135 0.31 0.54 33.35
CA LEU A 135 0.28 1.40 32.18
C LEU A 135 0.09 2.88 32.57
N PRO A 136 0.90 3.80 32.03
CA PRO A 136 0.67 5.22 32.19
C PRO A 136 -0.60 5.65 31.43
N PRO A 137 -1.10 6.88 31.67
CA PRO A 137 -2.20 7.45 30.89
C PRO A 137 -1.99 7.31 29.38
N LEU A 138 -2.95 6.65 28.73
CA LEU A 138 -3.01 6.49 27.27
C LEU A 138 -4.06 7.44 26.70
N SER A 139 -3.71 8.12 25.61
CA SER A 139 -4.68 8.87 24.79
C SER A 139 -4.25 8.87 23.34
N GLY A 140 -5.19 9.14 22.42
CA GLY A 140 -4.86 9.01 21.01
C GLY A 140 -5.90 9.52 20.03
N VAL A 141 -5.49 9.53 18.76
CA VAL A 141 -6.36 9.82 17.61
C VAL A 141 -5.95 8.89 16.46
N VAL A 142 -6.95 8.21 15.90
CA VAL A 142 -6.83 7.30 14.76
C VAL A 142 -7.64 7.89 13.61
N ILE A 143 -6.98 8.20 12.50
CA ILE A 143 -7.65 8.63 11.26
C ILE A 143 -7.71 7.44 10.29
N VAL A 144 -8.90 7.10 9.86
CA VAL A 144 -9.16 5.92 9.03
C VAL A 144 -10.08 6.29 7.88
N LYS A 145 -10.02 5.53 6.79
CA LYS A 145 -10.94 5.73 5.66
C LYS A 145 -12.37 5.36 6.08
N ASP A 146 -13.36 6.06 5.51
CA ASP A 146 -14.78 5.73 5.65
C ASP A 146 -15.04 4.21 5.52
N GLY A 147 -15.69 3.63 6.54
CA GLY A 147 -16.09 2.23 6.58
C GLY A 147 -14.95 1.23 6.77
N HIS A 148 -13.74 1.67 7.10
CA HIS A 148 -12.59 0.79 7.31
C HIS A 148 -12.29 0.51 8.79
N ALA A 149 -12.88 1.25 9.74
CA ALA A 149 -12.84 0.89 11.14
C ALA A 149 -14.05 0.05 11.54
N THR A 150 -13.81 -1.16 12.02
CA THR A 150 -14.90 -2.03 12.49
C THR A 150 -15.51 -1.50 13.79
N VAL A 151 -16.78 -1.80 14.06
CA VAL A 151 -17.43 -1.39 15.33
C VAL A 151 -16.64 -1.89 16.55
N PRO A 152 -16.15 -3.15 16.61
CA PRO A 152 -15.31 -3.61 17.71
C PRO A 152 -14.01 -2.81 17.89
N GLU A 153 -13.34 -2.44 16.79
CA GLU A 153 -12.13 -1.60 16.87
C GLU A 153 -12.45 -0.23 17.45
N GLN A 154 -13.54 0.40 17.00
CA GLN A 154 -13.96 1.73 17.48
C GLN A 154 -14.28 1.72 18.97
N GLU A 155 -15.05 0.73 19.42
CA GLU A 155 -15.40 0.56 20.84
C GLU A 155 -14.17 0.31 21.70
N ARG A 156 -13.27 -0.57 21.24
CA ARG A 156 -12.05 -0.92 21.98
C ARG A 156 -11.10 0.26 22.13
N LEU A 157 -10.84 0.99 21.06
CA LEU A 157 -9.98 2.18 21.08
C LEU A 157 -10.59 3.29 21.96
N SER A 158 -11.89 3.51 21.84
CA SER A 158 -12.59 4.55 22.61
C SER A 158 -12.59 4.27 24.12
N ALA A 159 -12.60 3.00 24.54
CA ALA A 159 -12.49 2.59 25.94
C ALA A 159 -11.15 2.96 26.60
N ARG A 160 -10.18 3.45 25.82
CA ARG A 160 -8.83 3.85 26.24
C ARG A 160 -8.47 5.27 25.78
N ASN A 161 -9.47 6.13 25.62
CA ASN A 161 -9.31 7.52 25.20
C ASN A 161 -8.61 7.68 23.83
N VAL A 162 -8.68 6.67 22.97
CA VAL A 162 -8.19 6.74 21.58
C VAL A 162 -9.38 6.99 20.66
N ARG A 163 -9.45 8.20 20.10
CA ARG A 163 -10.58 8.64 19.28
C ARG A 163 -10.41 8.16 17.84
N VAL A 164 -11.40 7.47 17.30
CA VAL A 164 -11.43 7.10 15.88
C VAL A 164 -12.14 8.19 15.07
N ARG A 165 -11.55 8.57 13.94
CA ARG A 165 -12.03 9.60 13.01
C ARG A 165 -12.04 9.03 11.60
N GLU A 166 -13.22 8.95 11.01
CA GLU A 166 -13.35 8.55 9.61
C GLU A 166 -13.27 9.76 8.67
N ALA A 167 -12.51 9.60 7.59
CA ALA A 167 -12.30 10.65 6.60
C ALA A 167 -12.20 10.11 5.16
N SER A 168 -12.26 11.02 4.19
CA SER A 168 -12.24 10.67 2.77
C SER A 168 -10.85 10.25 2.27
N HIS A 169 -10.81 9.19 1.47
CA HIS A 169 -9.65 8.75 0.70
C HIS A 169 -10.09 8.25 -0.69
N PRO A 170 -9.44 8.66 -1.81
CA PRO A 170 -8.05 9.14 -1.89
C PRO A 170 -7.86 10.66 -1.89
N VAL A 171 -8.94 11.44 -1.90
CA VAL A 171 -8.85 12.92 -1.84
C VAL A 171 -9.22 13.35 -0.42
N PRO A 172 -8.36 14.13 0.27
CA PRO A 172 -8.63 14.59 1.63
C PRO A 172 -9.88 15.47 1.67
N ASP A 173 -10.61 15.43 2.78
CA ASP A 173 -11.77 16.29 3.07
C ASP A 173 -11.55 17.08 4.37
N GLN A 174 -12.54 17.90 4.77
CA GLN A 174 -12.43 18.71 5.99
C GLN A 174 -12.26 17.83 7.24
N ARG A 175 -12.86 16.63 7.28
CA ARG A 175 -12.69 15.67 8.38
C ARG A 175 -11.24 15.20 8.52
N SER A 176 -10.54 15.05 7.39
CA SER A 176 -9.09 14.76 7.37
C SER A 176 -8.30 15.87 8.05
N VAL A 177 -8.64 17.13 7.75
CA VAL A 177 -8.00 18.32 8.34
C VAL A 177 -8.27 18.45 9.82
N ASP A 178 -9.54 18.36 10.23
CA ASP A 178 -9.94 18.49 11.62
C ASP A 178 -9.27 17.43 12.50
N ALA A 179 -9.27 16.17 12.04
CA ALA A 179 -8.63 15.06 12.76
C ALA A 179 -7.09 15.18 12.79
N SER A 180 -6.47 15.68 11.72
CA SER A 180 -5.02 15.93 11.70
C SER A 180 -4.63 17.03 12.67
N ASN A 181 -5.45 18.07 12.79
CA ASN A 181 -5.26 19.12 13.79
C ASN A 181 -5.44 18.58 15.22
N GLU A 182 -6.37 17.65 15.46
CA GLU A 182 -6.48 16.96 16.77
C GLU A 182 -5.19 16.21 17.11
N ILE A 183 -4.57 15.52 16.14
CA ILE A 183 -3.26 14.85 16.32
C ILE A 183 -2.18 15.88 16.65
N LEU A 184 -2.05 16.93 15.84
CA LEU A 184 -0.98 17.93 16.02
C LEU A 184 -1.09 18.66 17.36
N GLN A 185 -2.30 18.96 17.81
CA GLN A 185 -2.54 19.53 19.15
C GLN A 185 -2.18 18.55 20.27
N LEU A 186 -2.47 17.25 20.10
CA LEU A 186 -2.16 16.22 21.08
C LEU A 186 -0.64 16.08 21.27
N VAL A 187 0.13 16.14 20.19
CA VAL A 187 1.59 15.94 20.23
C VAL A 187 2.39 17.20 20.55
N GLN A 188 1.78 18.39 20.65
CA GLN A 188 2.47 19.68 20.86
C GLN A 188 2.89 19.98 22.31
N GLN A 189 2.57 19.12 23.28
CA GLN A 189 2.99 19.28 24.68
C GLN A 189 3.71 18.03 25.23
N PRO A 190 4.70 17.45 24.53
CA PRO A 190 5.41 16.30 25.03
C PRO A 190 6.44 16.77 26.08
N ASN A 191 6.71 15.92 27.06
CA ASN A 191 7.88 16.04 27.90
C ASN A 191 8.87 14.92 27.53
N GLY A 192 10.06 14.91 28.16
CA GLY A 192 11.07 13.88 27.88
C GLY A 192 10.66 12.46 28.29
N LEU A 193 9.51 12.31 28.96
CA LEU A 193 8.91 11.06 29.43
C LEU A 193 7.58 10.80 28.69
N THR A 194 7.40 11.35 27.49
CA THR A 194 6.30 10.99 26.59
C THR A 194 6.76 9.93 25.59
N LEU A 195 5.99 8.85 25.44
CA LEU A 195 6.15 7.89 24.34
C LEU A 195 5.05 8.10 23.28
N LEU A 196 5.42 8.55 22.09
CA LEU A 196 4.54 8.61 20.92
C LEU A 196 4.66 7.32 20.11
N ILE A 197 3.60 6.54 20.05
CA ILE A 197 3.48 5.40 19.14
C ILE A 197 2.64 5.81 17.94
N THR A 198 3.22 5.74 16.74
CA THR A 198 2.52 6.08 15.48
C THR A 198 2.31 4.85 14.61
N CYS A 199 1.07 4.54 14.23
CA CYS A 199 0.76 3.51 13.25
C CYS A 199 0.45 4.13 11.88
N ILE A 200 1.28 3.84 10.87
CA ILE A 200 1.20 4.45 9.54
C ILE A 200 0.92 3.36 8.52
N SER A 201 -0.10 3.55 7.67
CA SER A 201 -0.38 2.64 6.56
C SER A 201 -0.78 3.39 5.28
N GLY A 202 -0.98 2.62 4.22
CA GLY A 202 -1.42 3.12 2.92
C GLY A 202 -2.59 4.10 2.99
N GLY A 203 -2.54 5.12 2.14
CA GLY A 203 -3.52 6.22 2.15
C GLY A 203 -3.32 7.30 3.23
N GLY A 204 -2.33 7.15 4.12
CA GLY A 204 -2.01 8.12 5.16
C GLY A 204 -1.75 9.54 4.63
N SER A 205 -1.23 9.65 3.40
CA SER A 205 -0.96 10.92 2.73
C SER A 205 -2.20 11.82 2.52
N ALA A 206 -3.39 11.22 2.38
CA ALA A 206 -4.66 11.92 2.26
C ALA A 206 -5.40 12.01 3.61
N LEU A 207 -5.35 10.95 4.42
CA LEU A 207 -6.04 10.91 5.71
C LEU A 207 -5.39 11.84 6.75
N PHE A 208 -4.05 11.91 6.76
CA PHE A 208 -3.31 12.87 7.55
C PHE A 208 -2.95 14.06 6.66
N CYS A 209 -3.75 15.12 6.73
CA CYS A 209 -3.68 16.31 5.88
C CYS A 209 -3.88 17.55 6.74
N ALA A 210 -2.83 18.33 6.98
CA ALA A 210 -2.86 19.52 7.82
C ALA A 210 -2.26 20.70 7.03
N PRO A 211 -3.06 21.54 6.35
CA PRO A 211 -2.56 22.68 5.60
C PRO A 211 -1.62 23.58 6.43
N SER A 212 -0.47 23.95 5.87
CA SER A 212 0.49 24.83 6.53
C SER A 212 0.06 26.30 6.50
N GLN A 213 0.28 27.02 7.60
CA GLN A 213 0.06 28.47 7.71
C GLN A 213 -1.33 28.93 7.24
N ASP A 214 -1.40 29.78 6.21
CA ASP A 214 -2.62 30.37 5.66
C ASP A 214 -3.20 29.57 4.47
N LEU A 215 -2.66 28.38 4.20
CA LEU A 215 -3.18 27.48 3.18
C LEU A 215 -4.52 26.86 3.60
N THR A 216 -5.36 26.63 2.61
CA THR A 216 -6.64 25.93 2.76
C THR A 216 -6.56 24.50 2.24
N LEU A 217 -7.53 23.66 2.59
CA LEU A 217 -7.68 22.34 1.98
C LEU A 217 -7.79 22.42 0.45
N ASP A 218 -8.52 23.41 -0.06
CA ASP A 218 -8.69 23.63 -1.49
C ASP A 218 -7.34 23.92 -2.18
N ASP A 219 -6.45 24.68 -1.52
CA ASP A 219 -5.10 24.95 -2.03
C ASP A 219 -4.29 23.65 -2.17
N LEU A 220 -4.35 22.77 -1.17
CA LEU A 220 -3.66 21.48 -1.18
C LEU A 220 -4.24 20.53 -2.24
N GLN A 221 -5.57 20.47 -2.38
CA GLN A 221 -6.24 19.65 -3.39
C GLN A 221 -5.93 20.14 -4.82
N ALA A 222 -5.98 21.45 -5.05
CA ALA A 222 -5.64 22.06 -6.34
C ALA A 222 -4.17 21.82 -6.69
N THR A 223 -3.27 22.00 -5.74
CA THR A 223 -1.84 21.70 -5.91
C THR A 223 -1.61 20.24 -6.25
N ASN A 224 -2.20 19.31 -5.49
CA ASN A 224 -2.05 17.88 -5.76
C ASN A 224 -2.57 17.50 -7.16
N THR A 225 -3.65 18.14 -7.61
CA THR A 225 -4.17 17.96 -8.97
C THR A 225 -3.17 18.43 -10.03
N ALA A 226 -2.55 19.59 -9.85
CA ALA A 226 -1.53 20.11 -10.75
C ALA A 226 -0.28 19.21 -10.80
N LEU A 227 0.17 18.73 -9.62
CA LEU A 227 1.29 17.81 -9.50
C LEU A 227 1.02 16.45 -10.17
N LEU A 228 -0.21 15.93 -10.08
CA LEU A 228 -0.59 14.70 -10.80
C LEU A 228 -0.59 14.92 -12.33
N GLN A 229 -0.98 16.11 -12.78
CA GLN A 229 -1.02 16.46 -14.21
C GLN A 229 0.36 16.71 -14.81
N SER A 230 1.38 17.01 -14.00
CA SER A 230 2.75 17.20 -14.49
C SER A 230 3.44 15.91 -14.94
N GLY A 231 2.91 14.75 -14.52
CA GLY A 231 3.51 13.44 -14.80
C GLY A 231 4.75 13.14 -13.94
N TRP A 232 4.99 13.93 -12.89
CA TRP A 232 6.09 13.68 -11.96
C TRP A 232 5.92 12.34 -11.23
N ASN A 233 7.05 11.77 -10.83
CA ASN A 233 7.05 10.62 -9.92
C ASN A 233 6.62 11.06 -8.50
N ILE A 234 6.30 10.09 -7.65
CA ILE A 234 5.83 10.36 -6.28
C ILE A 234 6.89 11.07 -5.41
N HIS A 235 8.18 10.84 -5.68
CA HIS A 235 9.26 11.48 -4.96
C HIS A 235 9.25 13.00 -5.17
N ASP A 236 9.24 13.45 -6.43
CA ASP A 236 9.22 14.88 -6.78
C ASP A 236 7.95 15.58 -6.31
N MET A 237 6.80 14.88 -6.40
CA MET A 237 5.55 15.39 -5.82
C MET A 237 5.67 15.60 -4.31
N ASN A 238 6.30 14.66 -3.60
CA ASN A 238 6.43 14.73 -2.14
C ASN A 238 7.40 15.82 -1.69
N VAL A 239 8.43 16.15 -2.47
CA VAL A 239 9.31 17.31 -2.18
C VAL A 239 8.47 18.58 -1.99
N VAL A 240 7.49 18.82 -2.86
CA VAL A 240 6.54 19.95 -2.73
C VAL A 240 5.54 19.71 -1.60
N ARG A 241 4.87 18.55 -1.56
CA ARG A 241 3.79 18.30 -0.59
C ARG A 241 4.23 18.37 0.87
N LYS A 242 5.47 17.97 1.18
CA LYS A 242 6.03 18.07 2.54
C LYS A 242 6.07 19.51 3.06
N ARG A 243 6.20 20.52 2.18
CA ARG A 243 6.27 21.96 2.54
C ARG A 243 4.93 22.62 2.76
N LEU A 244 3.87 22.01 2.23
CA LEU A 244 2.52 22.57 2.26
C LEU A 244 1.70 22.02 3.44
N ASP A 245 2.29 21.15 4.25
CA ASP A 245 1.62 20.40 5.30
C ASP A 245 2.41 20.45 6.62
N GLN A 246 1.69 20.54 7.74
CA GLN A 246 2.28 20.72 9.07
C GLN A 246 2.78 19.41 9.70
N GLY A 247 2.35 18.25 9.23
CA GLY A 247 2.71 16.95 9.83
C GLY A 247 3.70 16.11 9.01
N LYS A 248 3.88 16.43 7.72
CA LYS A 248 4.73 15.68 6.79
C LYS A 248 6.21 16.08 6.89
N GLY A 249 7.09 15.22 6.36
CA GLY A 249 8.54 15.49 6.29
C GLY A 249 9.18 15.63 7.67
N GLY A 250 8.95 14.67 8.56
CA GLY A 250 9.54 14.61 9.89
C GLY A 250 8.89 15.51 10.94
N ARG A 251 7.94 16.36 10.55
CA ARG A 251 7.32 17.33 11.46
C ARG A 251 6.46 16.69 12.56
N LEU A 252 5.83 15.54 12.31
CA LEU A 252 5.11 14.82 13.36
C LEU A 252 6.08 14.29 14.43
N ALA A 253 7.21 13.71 14.02
CA ALA A 253 8.25 13.31 14.96
C ALA A 253 8.79 14.53 15.72
N ALA A 254 9.18 15.60 15.01
CA ALA A 254 9.73 16.79 15.64
C ALA A 254 8.75 17.46 16.63
N ALA A 255 7.44 17.42 16.37
CA ALA A 255 6.44 17.91 17.31
C ALA A 255 6.44 17.13 18.63
N ALA A 256 6.82 15.84 18.62
CA ALA A 256 6.89 14.98 19.80
C ALA A 256 8.19 15.14 20.61
N TYR A 257 9.18 15.89 20.13
CA TYR A 257 10.43 16.13 20.86
C TYR A 257 10.18 16.96 22.14
N PRO A 258 10.76 16.60 23.31
CA PRO A 258 11.85 15.65 23.53
C PRO A 258 11.46 14.20 23.88
N GLY A 259 10.21 13.81 23.66
CA GLY A 259 9.74 12.44 23.88
C GLY A 259 10.28 11.44 22.85
N ASP A 260 10.10 10.15 23.17
CA ASP A 260 10.46 9.05 22.27
C ASP A 260 9.36 8.83 21.22
N VAL A 261 9.77 8.46 20.00
CA VAL A 261 8.85 8.17 18.90
C VAL A 261 9.07 6.74 18.40
N LEU A 262 8.02 5.95 18.39
CA LEU A 262 8.00 4.61 17.81
C LEU A 262 6.98 4.57 16.66
N SER A 263 7.45 4.39 15.44
CA SER A 263 6.60 4.32 14.26
C SER A 263 6.51 2.90 13.71
N LEU A 264 5.31 2.33 13.71
CA LEU A 264 5.00 1.05 13.09
C LEU A 264 4.37 1.31 11.72
N ILE A 265 5.03 0.86 10.66
CA ILE A 265 4.72 1.23 9.28
C ILE A 265 4.33 0.00 8.46
N LEU A 266 3.14 0.01 7.88
CA LEU A 266 2.67 -0.98 6.91
C LEU A 266 2.75 -0.35 5.51
N SER A 267 3.75 -0.76 4.72
CA SER A 267 4.05 -0.14 3.42
C SER A 267 3.17 -0.67 2.30
N ASP A 268 2.55 0.24 1.57
CA ASP A 268 1.95 -0.02 0.26
C ASP A 268 2.73 0.60 -0.91
N VAL A 269 3.93 1.13 -0.64
CA VAL A 269 4.80 1.77 -1.63
C VAL A 269 5.87 0.78 -2.06
N LEU A 270 6.00 0.55 -3.37
CA LEU A 270 7.00 -0.36 -3.89
C LEU A 270 8.41 0.06 -3.46
N GLY A 271 9.10 -0.89 -2.85
CA GLY A 271 10.47 -0.73 -2.38
C GLY A 271 10.62 -0.08 -1.01
N ASP A 272 9.51 0.22 -0.35
CA ASP A 272 9.41 0.66 1.04
C ASP A 272 10.24 1.91 1.43
N PRO A 273 10.37 2.95 0.58
CA PRO A 273 11.05 4.18 0.98
C PRO A 273 10.21 4.92 2.04
N LEU A 274 10.69 4.91 3.28
CA LEU A 274 9.96 5.41 4.45
C LEU A 274 9.57 6.90 4.32
N ASP A 275 10.39 7.70 3.64
CA ASP A 275 10.15 9.13 3.43
C ASP A 275 9.01 9.42 2.43
N LEU A 276 8.64 8.42 1.60
CA LEU A 276 7.53 8.52 0.66
C LEU A 276 6.22 7.99 1.27
N ILE A 277 6.29 7.01 2.17
CA ILE A 277 5.11 6.44 2.86
C ILE A 277 4.46 7.54 3.71
N ALA A 278 3.19 7.86 3.40
CA ALA A 278 2.47 8.99 3.98
C ALA A 278 3.23 10.34 3.91
N SER A 279 4.19 10.49 2.99
CA SER A 279 5.12 11.63 2.90
C SER A 279 6.02 11.80 4.13
N GLY A 280 6.39 10.69 4.78
CA GLY A 280 7.44 10.62 5.80
C GLY A 280 7.20 11.50 7.03
N PRO A 281 6.08 11.41 7.75
CA PRO A 281 5.78 12.29 8.88
C PRO A 281 6.75 12.11 10.07
N THR A 282 7.37 10.94 10.19
CA THR A 282 8.31 10.56 11.26
C THR A 282 9.73 10.28 10.76
N VAL A 283 10.02 10.66 9.52
CA VAL A 283 11.31 10.45 8.84
C VAL A 283 11.88 11.80 8.46
N CYS A 284 13.19 11.98 8.62
CA CYS A 284 13.85 13.23 8.22
C CYS A 284 13.63 13.53 6.73
N ASP A 285 13.58 14.80 6.40
CA ASP A 285 13.43 15.26 5.03
C ASP A 285 14.78 15.72 4.48
N THR A 286 15.25 15.04 3.43
CA THR A 286 16.54 15.33 2.79
C THR A 286 16.44 16.41 1.71
N SER A 287 15.23 16.83 1.34
CA SER A 287 14.98 17.92 0.40
C SER A 287 14.82 19.25 1.12
N GLN A 288 14.85 20.37 0.39
CA GLN A 288 14.71 21.72 0.94
C GLN A 288 13.69 22.57 0.15
N TRP A 289 13.31 23.73 0.69
CA TRP A 289 12.46 24.74 0.02
C TRP A 289 12.92 25.04 -1.41
N LYS A 290 14.23 25.18 -1.63
CA LYS A 290 14.83 25.45 -2.94
C LYS A 290 14.58 24.33 -3.97
N ASP A 291 14.51 23.09 -3.52
CA ASP A 291 14.27 21.93 -4.39
C ASP A 291 12.81 21.89 -4.82
N ALA A 292 11.89 22.14 -3.87
CA ALA A 292 10.46 22.29 -4.15
C ALA A 292 10.21 23.44 -5.13
N TRP A 293 10.88 24.58 -4.93
CA TRP A 293 10.76 25.73 -5.83
C TRP A 293 11.27 25.42 -7.25
N LYS A 294 12.42 24.78 -7.36
CA LYS A 294 13.00 24.38 -8.65
C LYS A 294 12.07 23.45 -9.44
N LEU A 295 11.42 22.50 -8.75
CA LEU A 295 10.41 21.64 -9.36
C LEU A 295 9.21 22.44 -9.84
N VAL A 296 8.64 23.29 -8.98
CA VAL A 296 7.47 24.11 -9.32
C VAL A 296 7.72 25.04 -10.50
N GLN A 297 8.94 25.54 -10.68
CA GLN A 297 9.32 26.35 -11.85
C GLN A 297 9.23 25.59 -13.19
N THR A 298 9.21 24.26 -13.19
CA THR A 298 9.00 23.48 -14.42
C THR A 298 7.53 23.28 -14.76
N LEU A 299 6.61 23.67 -13.89
CA LEU A 299 5.18 23.62 -14.16
C LEU A 299 4.77 24.76 -15.11
N PRO A 300 3.68 24.60 -15.87
CA PRO A 300 3.11 25.71 -16.63
C PRO A 300 2.78 26.91 -15.72
N PRO A 301 2.91 28.16 -16.20
CA PRO A 301 2.59 29.33 -15.40
C PRO A 301 1.16 29.27 -14.83
N ARG A 302 1.00 29.70 -13.57
CA ARG A 302 -0.31 29.72 -12.86
C ARG A 302 -0.95 28.34 -12.68
N SER A 303 -0.14 27.29 -12.63
CA SER A 303 -0.63 25.93 -12.31
C SER A 303 -0.97 25.76 -10.84
N LEU A 304 -0.36 26.54 -9.96
CA LEU A 304 -0.56 26.46 -8.51
C LEU A 304 -1.41 27.62 -7.98
N PRO A 305 -2.10 27.42 -6.85
CA PRO A 305 -2.76 28.52 -6.15
C PRO A 305 -1.77 29.63 -5.75
N PRO A 306 -2.13 30.92 -5.84
CA PRO A 306 -1.22 32.02 -5.50
C PRO A 306 -0.69 32.00 -4.06
N ARG A 307 -1.44 31.43 -3.11
CA ARG A 307 -0.99 31.27 -1.71
C ARG A 307 0.14 30.25 -1.60
N VAL A 308 0.06 29.18 -2.37
CA VAL A 308 1.09 28.13 -2.42
C VAL A 308 2.38 28.66 -3.01
N GLU A 309 2.31 29.39 -4.14
CA GLU A 309 3.49 30.03 -4.74
C GLU A 309 4.15 31.00 -3.76
N ARG A 310 3.35 31.82 -3.06
CA ARG A 310 3.87 32.74 -2.04
C ARG A 310 4.56 32.01 -0.88
N LEU A 311 3.94 30.97 -0.34
CA LEU A 311 4.50 30.19 0.77
C LEU A 311 5.86 29.58 0.39
N LEU A 312 5.93 28.97 -0.80
CA LEU A 312 7.19 28.39 -1.29
C LEU A 312 8.28 29.46 -1.46
N GLN A 313 7.94 30.63 -1.99
CA GLN A 313 8.89 31.74 -2.11
C GLN A 313 9.37 32.24 -0.73
N GLN A 314 8.47 32.40 0.24
CA GLN A 314 8.84 32.78 1.61
C GLN A 314 9.80 31.76 2.26
N GLY A 315 9.60 30.47 1.99
CA GLY A 315 10.52 29.42 2.43
C GLY A 315 11.90 29.53 1.77
N VAL A 316 11.95 29.78 0.46
CA VAL A 316 13.21 30.03 -0.27
C VAL A 316 13.93 31.29 0.25
N ASP A 317 13.18 32.32 0.63
CA ASP A 317 13.71 33.56 1.19
C ASP A 317 14.16 33.42 2.66
N GLY A 318 13.99 32.24 3.27
CA GLY A 318 14.40 31.95 4.64
C GLY A 318 13.49 32.54 5.73
N LEU A 319 12.27 32.93 5.38
CA LEU A 319 11.29 33.47 6.33
C LEU A 319 10.57 32.40 7.14
N ILE A 320 10.64 31.14 6.68
CA ILE A 320 9.98 29.99 7.27
C ILE A 320 11.02 28.88 7.39
N GLU A 321 11.10 28.27 8.56
CA GLU A 321 11.97 27.12 8.79
C GLU A 321 11.58 25.94 7.86
N ASP A 322 12.59 25.20 7.41
CA ASP A 322 12.36 24.03 6.57
C ASP A 322 11.88 22.83 7.38
N SER A 323 11.63 21.72 6.69
CA SER A 323 11.40 20.43 7.34
C SER A 323 12.60 20.06 8.23
N PRO A 324 12.39 19.39 9.39
CA PRO A 324 13.47 18.87 10.21
C PRO A 324 14.46 18.03 9.39
N SER A 325 15.72 18.46 9.39
CA SER A 325 16.84 17.75 8.78
C SER A 325 17.31 16.59 9.66
N GLU A 326 18.13 15.71 9.09
CA GLU A 326 18.64 14.49 9.74
C GLU A 326 19.35 14.73 11.09
N ASP A 327 19.93 15.92 11.28
CA ASP A 327 20.60 16.34 12.51
C ASP A 327 19.65 16.78 13.63
N HIS A 328 18.34 16.87 13.38
CA HIS A 328 17.36 17.19 14.42
C HIS A 328 17.38 16.09 15.51
N PRO A 329 17.55 16.43 16.80
CA PRO A 329 17.77 15.44 17.87
C PRO A 329 16.70 14.35 17.99
N VAL A 330 15.45 14.67 17.63
CA VAL A 330 14.34 13.72 17.65
C VAL A 330 14.61 12.44 16.86
N PHE A 331 15.40 12.50 15.79
CA PHE A 331 15.67 11.32 14.96
C PHE A 331 16.60 10.31 15.64
N GLN A 332 17.25 10.68 16.76
CA GLN A 332 17.97 9.74 17.64
C GLN A 332 17.02 9.00 18.61
N GLN A 333 15.88 9.64 18.91
CA GLN A 333 14.80 9.13 19.76
C GLN A 333 13.63 8.54 18.95
N CYS A 334 13.74 8.52 17.62
CA CYS A 334 12.73 8.02 16.71
C CYS A 334 13.14 6.68 16.14
N GLU A 335 12.30 5.66 16.29
CA GLU A 335 12.45 4.38 15.64
C GLU A 335 11.34 4.18 14.61
N ASN A 336 11.71 3.94 13.35
CA ASN A 336 10.76 3.65 12.27
C ASN A 336 10.90 2.18 11.87
N VAL A 337 9.85 1.40 12.08
CA VAL A 337 9.84 -0.05 11.89
C VAL A 337 8.81 -0.43 10.84
N LEU A 338 9.30 -1.02 9.76
CA LEU A 338 8.47 -1.59 8.71
C LEU A 338 7.90 -2.93 9.19
N VAL A 339 6.65 -2.93 9.65
CA VAL A 339 5.99 -4.12 10.23
C VAL A 339 5.39 -5.04 9.17
N GLY A 340 5.19 -4.55 7.94
CA GLY A 340 4.74 -5.35 6.83
C GLY A 340 4.90 -4.63 5.49
N ASN A 341 5.09 -5.43 4.43
CA ASN A 341 5.27 -4.97 3.06
C ASN A 341 4.93 -6.09 2.07
N ASN A 342 5.04 -5.79 0.78
CA ASN A 342 4.79 -6.75 -0.29
C ASN A 342 5.70 -7.98 -0.25
N ALA A 343 6.97 -7.79 0.14
CA ALA A 343 7.93 -8.88 0.17
C ALA A 343 7.54 -9.95 1.20
N LEU A 344 7.00 -9.53 2.36
CA LEU A 344 6.51 -10.44 3.39
C LEU A 344 5.32 -11.28 2.90
N ALA A 345 4.37 -10.67 2.17
CA ALA A 345 3.25 -11.41 1.57
C ALA A 345 3.74 -12.45 0.55
N VAL A 346 4.69 -12.08 -0.31
CA VAL A 346 5.27 -12.98 -1.32
C VAL A 346 6.04 -14.14 -0.67
N ASP A 347 6.81 -13.88 0.38
CA ASP A 347 7.54 -14.91 1.13
C ASP A 347 6.58 -15.89 1.81
N ALA A 348 5.52 -15.39 2.44
CA ALA A 348 4.48 -16.23 3.04
C ALA A 348 3.74 -17.08 1.98
N ALA A 349 3.44 -16.51 0.82
CA ALA A 349 2.88 -17.25 -0.32
C ALA A 349 3.80 -18.40 -0.75
N ALA A 350 5.11 -18.14 -0.87
CA ALA A 350 6.09 -19.13 -1.29
C ALA A 350 6.19 -20.29 -0.27
N LYS A 351 6.31 -19.98 1.02
CA LYS A 351 6.31 -20.98 2.11
C LYS A 351 5.04 -21.82 2.14
N GLN A 352 3.88 -21.20 1.91
CA GLN A 352 2.61 -21.91 1.86
C GLN A 352 2.52 -22.82 0.62
N ALA A 353 3.06 -22.39 -0.51
CA ALA A 353 3.13 -23.19 -1.72
C ALA A 353 4.01 -24.44 -1.52
N GLU A 354 5.18 -24.30 -0.87
CA GLU A 354 6.04 -25.43 -0.49
C GLU A 354 5.32 -26.43 0.40
N THR A 355 4.59 -25.93 1.41
CA THR A 355 3.81 -26.77 2.33
C THR A 355 2.74 -27.58 1.61
N LEU A 356 2.22 -27.06 0.49
CA LEU A 356 1.23 -27.74 -0.37
C LEU A 356 1.88 -28.63 -1.46
N GLY A 357 3.21 -28.73 -1.47
CA GLY A 357 3.97 -29.57 -2.41
C GLY A 357 4.29 -28.94 -3.75
N TYR A 358 4.14 -27.61 -3.89
CA TYR A 358 4.58 -26.88 -5.07
C TYR A 358 6.03 -26.43 -4.92
N HIS A 359 6.77 -26.40 -6.02
CA HIS A 359 8.05 -25.70 -6.09
C HIS A 359 7.78 -24.19 -6.33
N PRO A 360 8.02 -23.29 -5.37
CA PRO A 360 7.81 -21.86 -5.59
C PRO A 360 8.93 -21.25 -6.43
N ILE A 361 8.55 -20.42 -7.39
CA ILE A 361 9.47 -19.56 -8.13
C ILE A 361 9.00 -18.13 -7.92
N VAL A 362 9.69 -17.41 -7.04
CA VAL A 362 9.43 -15.98 -6.80
C VAL A 362 10.09 -15.18 -7.92
N LEU A 363 9.28 -14.57 -8.77
CA LEU A 363 9.74 -13.76 -9.90
C LEU A 363 10.25 -12.39 -9.45
N GLY A 364 9.69 -11.86 -8.35
CA GLY A 364 10.08 -10.60 -7.74
C GLY A 364 8.94 -9.95 -6.95
N THR A 365 9.26 -8.85 -6.25
CA THR A 365 8.35 -8.15 -5.31
C THR A 365 8.07 -6.69 -5.70
N ARG A 366 8.56 -6.27 -6.88
CA ARG A 366 8.53 -4.89 -7.37
C ARG A 366 8.06 -4.81 -8.82
N PHE A 367 7.17 -5.71 -9.25
CA PHE A 367 6.66 -5.68 -10.61
C PHE A 367 5.74 -4.48 -10.82
N GLU A 368 5.97 -3.76 -11.90
CA GLU A 368 5.16 -2.64 -12.34
C GLU A 368 4.81 -2.82 -13.82
N GLY A 369 3.78 -2.10 -14.27
CA GLY A 369 3.37 -2.08 -15.67
C GLY A 369 1.88 -2.33 -15.86
N GLU A 370 1.45 -2.29 -17.12
CA GLU A 370 0.06 -2.50 -17.48
C GLU A 370 -0.37 -3.94 -17.17
N ALA A 371 -1.51 -4.08 -16.49
CA ALA A 371 -2.05 -5.37 -16.02
C ALA A 371 -2.16 -6.42 -17.14
N THR A 372 -2.51 -5.99 -18.35
CA THR A 372 -2.62 -6.87 -19.52
C THR A 372 -1.28 -7.40 -20.02
N GLU A 373 -0.21 -6.61 -19.91
CA GLU A 373 1.14 -7.04 -20.29
C GLU A 373 1.69 -8.05 -19.26
N VAL A 374 1.46 -7.80 -17.98
CA VAL A 374 1.85 -8.73 -16.91
C VAL A 374 1.10 -10.07 -17.04
N ALA A 375 -0.18 -10.04 -17.41
CA ALA A 375 -0.93 -11.26 -17.72
C ALA A 375 -0.31 -12.06 -18.88
N ARG A 376 0.08 -11.38 -19.98
CA ARG A 376 0.74 -12.03 -21.12
C ARG A 376 2.07 -12.66 -20.72
N PHE A 377 2.85 -11.95 -19.91
CA PHE A 377 4.10 -12.45 -19.37
C PHE A 377 3.89 -13.73 -18.55
N LEU A 378 2.99 -13.72 -17.56
CA LEU A 378 2.71 -14.87 -16.70
C LEU A 378 2.18 -16.09 -17.49
N VAL A 379 1.26 -15.86 -18.44
CA VAL A 379 0.75 -16.96 -19.27
C VAL A 379 1.83 -17.53 -20.19
N SER A 380 2.70 -16.68 -20.75
CA SER A 380 3.85 -17.14 -21.55
C SER A 380 4.83 -17.96 -20.71
N MET A 381 5.09 -17.56 -19.46
CA MET A 381 5.92 -18.34 -18.54
C MET A 381 5.29 -19.69 -18.21
N ALA A 382 3.97 -19.72 -17.96
CA ALA A 382 3.23 -20.95 -17.70
C ALA A 382 3.23 -21.89 -18.92
N GLN A 383 3.09 -21.34 -20.13
CA GLN A 383 3.20 -22.11 -21.37
C GLN A 383 4.59 -22.73 -21.50
N HIS A 384 5.65 -21.94 -21.33
CA HIS A 384 7.05 -22.41 -21.41
C HIS A 384 7.36 -23.46 -20.36
N ALA A 385 6.92 -23.26 -19.11
CA ALA A 385 7.09 -24.25 -18.05
C ALA A 385 6.49 -25.61 -18.45
N LYS A 386 5.29 -25.62 -19.06
CA LYS A 386 4.62 -26.85 -19.49
C LYS A 386 5.32 -27.61 -20.61
N GLU A 387 6.23 -26.99 -21.36
CA GLU A 387 7.06 -27.69 -22.35
C GLU A 387 8.02 -28.67 -21.66
N GLY A 388 8.30 -28.47 -20.37
CA GLY A 388 9.04 -29.39 -19.52
C GLY A 388 10.57 -29.33 -19.71
N PRO A 389 11.32 -30.17 -18.97
CA PRO A 389 12.78 -30.09 -18.84
C PRO A 389 13.56 -30.44 -20.12
N ASN A 390 12.90 -30.97 -21.16
CA ASN A 390 13.52 -31.30 -22.45
C ASN A 390 13.65 -30.08 -23.38
N THR A 391 13.13 -28.95 -22.94
CA THR A 391 13.28 -27.63 -23.54
C THR A 391 14.11 -26.79 -22.57
N TYR A 392 14.64 -25.63 -22.97
CA TYR A 392 15.37 -24.72 -22.06
C TYR A 392 14.43 -24.10 -20.99
N SER A 393 13.64 -24.93 -20.29
CA SER A 393 12.70 -24.58 -19.24
C SER A 393 13.46 -24.19 -17.99
N PHE A 394 13.06 -23.05 -17.42
CA PHE A 394 13.53 -22.60 -16.11
C PHE A 394 12.89 -23.40 -14.97
N VAL A 395 11.92 -24.27 -15.27
CA VAL A 395 11.24 -25.16 -14.32
C VAL A 395 11.68 -26.59 -14.54
N THR A 396 12.26 -27.20 -13.51
CA THR A 396 12.69 -28.61 -13.49
C THR A 396 11.71 -29.52 -12.75
N ASP A 397 10.95 -28.96 -11.81
CA ASP A 397 10.10 -29.70 -10.87
C ASP A 397 8.65 -29.24 -10.93
N PHE A 398 7.73 -30.20 -10.89
CA PHE A 398 6.29 -29.96 -10.89
C PHE A 398 5.62 -30.65 -9.69
N PRO A 399 4.52 -30.09 -9.16
CA PRO A 399 3.86 -28.86 -9.61
C PRO A 399 4.65 -27.59 -9.20
N VAL A 400 4.51 -26.50 -9.96
CA VAL A 400 5.24 -25.24 -9.74
C VAL A 400 4.28 -24.10 -9.43
N ALA A 401 4.69 -23.20 -8.53
CA ALA A 401 3.98 -21.97 -8.19
C ALA A 401 4.83 -20.76 -8.60
N LEU A 402 4.44 -20.05 -9.66
CA LEU A 402 5.05 -18.78 -10.02
C LEU A 402 4.41 -17.69 -9.18
N ILE A 403 5.21 -16.97 -8.40
CA ILE A 403 4.73 -15.97 -7.45
C ILE A 403 5.36 -14.62 -7.78
N LEU A 404 4.53 -13.59 -7.87
CA LEU A 404 4.91 -12.24 -8.25
C LEU A 404 4.21 -11.26 -7.32
N GLY A 405 4.97 -10.34 -6.71
CA GLY A 405 4.45 -9.19 -5.99
C GLY A 405 4.70 -7.90 -6.76
N GLY A 406 3.75 -6.98 -6.75
CA GLY A 406 3.92 -5.71 -7.45
C GLY A 406 2.77 -4.73 -7.30
N GLU A 407 2.74 -3.77 -8.21
CA GLU A 407 1.69 -2.76 -8.35
C GLU A 407 1.43 -2.49 -9.84
N THR A 408 0.49 -3.20 -10.44
CA THR A 408 0.15 -2.98 -11.87
C THR A 408 -0.77 -1.77 -12.05
N THR A 409 -0.83 -1.28 -13.28
CA THR A 409 -1.70 -0.17 -13.69
C THR A 409 -2.70 -0.59 -14.75
N VAL A 410 -3.74 0.22 -14.90
CA VAL A 410 -4.70 0.15 -16.00
C VAL A 410 -4.79 1.53 -16.64
N SER A 411 -4.45 1.61 -17.90
CA SER A 411 -4.65 2.80 -18.72
C SER A 411 -6.12 2.94 -19.12
N LEU A 412 -6.85 3.82 -18.42
CA LEU A 412 -8.27 4.05 -18.66
C LEU A 412 -8.51 4.94 -19.90
N PRO A 413 -9.36 4.50 -20.86
CA PRO A 413 -9.81 5.35 -21.94
C PRO A 413 -10.56 6.60 -21.43
N PRO A 414 -10.50 7.76 -22.13
CA PRO A 414 -11.13 9.01 -21.67
C PRO A 414 -12.63 8.95 -21.41
N GLN A 415 -13.34 7.94 -21.93
CA GLN A 415 -14.78 7.73 -21.77
C GLN A 415 -15.10 6.37 -21.12
N CYS A 416 -14.16 5.82 -20.35
CA CYS A 416 -14.38 4.55 -19.68
C CYS A 416 -15.54 4.64 -18.68
N THR A 417 -16.59 3.85 -18.91
CA THR A 417 -17.73 3.67 -17.99
C THR A 417 -17.73 2.29 -17.34
N GLY A 418 -16.71 1.46 -17.61
CA GLY A 418 -16.55 0.13 -17.05
C GLY A 418 -16.23 0.16 -15.55
N LYS A 419 -16.53 -0.95 -14.87
CA LYS A 419 -16.19 -1.18 -13.47
C LYS A 419 -15.23 -2.37 -13.41
N GLY A 420 -14.11 -2.22 -12.72
CA GLY A 420 -13.07 -3.22 -12.58
C GLY A 420 -11.81 -2.61 -12.00
N GLY A 421 -10.78 -3.42 -11.81
CA GLY A 421 -9.46 -2.97 -11.41
C GLY A 421 -8.37 -3.79 -12.07
N ARG A 422 -7.13 -3.47 -11.72
CA ARG A 422 -5.92 -4.05 -12.31
C ARG A 422 -5.81 -5.55 -12.08
N ASN A 423 -6.25 -6.05 -10.93
CA ASN A 423 -6.18 -7.49 -10.62
C ASN A 423 -7.22 -8.26 -11.41
N GLN A 424 -8.43 -7.71 -11.51
CA GLN A 424 -9.49 -8.25 -12.35
C GLN A 424 -9.11 -8.24 -13.83
N GLU A 425 -8.48 -7.17 -14.31
CA GLU A 425 -8.03 -7.06 -15.70
C GLU A 425 -6.91 -8.06 -16.03
N LEU A 426 -5.94 -8.23 -15.12
CA LEU A 426 -4.89 -9.23 -15.26
C LEU A 426 -5.49 -10.65 -15.33
N ALA A 427 -6.35 -11.01 -14.37
CA ALA A 427 -6.99 -12.33 -14.33
C ALA A 427 -7.88 -12.58 -15.55
N LEU A 428 -8.63 -11.57 -16.00
CA LEU A 428 -9.46 -11.67 -17.21
C LEU A 428 -8.60 -11.87 -18.46
N GLN A 429 -7.54 -11.08 -18.62
CA GLN A 429 -6.62 -11.20 -19.75
C GLN A 429 -5.93 -12.56 -19.74
N ALA A 430 -5.52 -13.05 -18.57
CA ALA A 430 -4.96 -14.38 -18.42
C ALA A 430 -5.95 -15.47 -18.84
N ALA A 431 -7.20 -15.41 -18.37
CA ALA A 431 -8.23 -16.39 -18.73
C ALA A 431 -8.47 -16.46 -20.24
N VAL A 432 -8.51 -15.31 -20.93
CA VAL A 432 -8.64 -15.24 -22.40
C VAL A 432 -7.44 -15.92 -23.07
N LEU A 433 -6.22 -15.66 -22.63
CA LEU A 433 -5.01 -16.25 -23.21
C LEU A 433 -4.92 -17.76 -22.96
N LEU A 434 -5.24 -18.22 -21.74
CA LEU A 434 -5.29 -19.64 -21.41
C LEU A 434 -6.28 -20.38 -22.31
N GLN A 435 -7.44 -19.77 -22.60
CA GLN A 435 -8.42 -20.32 -23.53
C GLN A 435 -7.88 -20.36 -24.97
N GLN A 436 -7.31 -19.25 -25.46
CA GLN A 436 -6.78 -19.15 -26.83
C GLN A 436 -5.65 -20.15 -27.10
N LEU A 437 -4.79 -20.36 -26.11
CA LEU A 437 -3.68 -21.31 -26.17
C LEU A 437 -4.09 -22.76 -25.85
N SER A 438 -5.36 -22.98 -25.47
CA SER A 438 -5.85 -24.27 -24.96
C SER A 438 -4.98 -24.82 -23.80
N LEU A 439 -4.47 -23.92 -22.96
CA LEU A 439 -3.53 -24.25 -21.91
C LEU A 439 -4.27 -24.75 -20.66
N ARG A 440 -4.30 -26.07 -20.47
CA ARG A 440 -4.93 -26.75 -19.31
C ARG A 440 -3.98 -26.90 -18.12
N ASN A 441 -4.54 -27.18 -16.94
CA ASN A 441 -3.78 -27.38 -15.70
C ASN A 441 -2.90 -26.18 -15.33
N VAL A 442 -3.44 -24.97 -15.56
CA VAL A 442 -2.87 -23.70 -15.14
C VAL A 442 -3.98 -22.92 -14.47
N VAL A 443 -3.71 -22.44 -13.26
CA VAL A 443 -4.63 -21.59 -12.50
C VAL A 443 -3.87 -20.32 -12.15
N LEU A 444 -4.45 -19.17 -12.47
CA LEU A 444 -3.90 -17.87 -12.14
C LEU A 444 -4.90 -17.14 -11.25
N ALA A 445 -4.39 -16.47 -10.21
CA ALA A 445 -5.15 -15.55 -9.39
C ALA A 445 -4.34 -14.29 -9.12
N SER A 446 -5.03 -13.15 -9.10
CA SER A 446 -4.43 -11.83 -8.84
C SER A 446 -5.28 -11.13 -7.81
N VAL A 447 -4.67 -10.64 -6.72
CA VAL A 447 -5.39 -10.07 -5.57
C VAL A 447 -4.66 -8.87 -4.96
N GLY A 448 -5.40 -7.80 -4.68
CA GLY A 448 -4.96 -6.69 -3.84
C GLY A 448 -5.06 -7.09 -2.37
N THR A 449 -3.98 -6.90 -1.62
CA THR A 449 -3.92 -7.31 -0.20
C THR A 449 -4.79 -6.42 0.71
N ASP A 450 -5.21 -5.25 0.24
CA ASP A 450 -6.17 -4.38 0.95
C ASP A 450 -7.64 -4.77 0.74
N GLY A 451 -7.90 -5.87 0.04
CA GLY A 451 -9.25 -6.38 -0.20
C GLY A 451 -10.04 -5.62 -1.28
N THR A 452 -9.45 -4.62 -1.95
CA THR A 452 -10.15 -3.78 -2.93
C THR A 452 -9.37 -3.65 -4.24
N ASP A 453 -10.01 -3.95 -5.36
CA ASP A 453 -9.45 -3.77 -6.70
C ASP A 453 -10.29 -2.79 -7.53
N GLY A 454 -9.74 -1.60 -7.76
CA GLY A 454 -10.46 -0.51 -8.42
C GLY A 454 -11.67 -0.02 -7.60
N PRO A 455 -12.69 0.60 -8.23
CA PRO A 455 -13.92 1.00 -7.55
C PRO A 455 -14.88 -0.19 -7.41
N THR A 456 -14.41 -1.32 -6.86
CA THR A 456 -15.18 -2.56 -6.73
C THR A 456 -15.18 -3.09 -5.31
N ASP A 457 -16.02 -4.09 -5.06
CA ASP A 457 -16.15 -4.87 -3.82
C ASP A 457 -15.33 -6.17 -3.87
N ALA A 458 -14.53 -6.37 -4.92
CA ALA A 458 -13.65 -7.52 -5.07
C ALA A 458 -12.19 -7.10 -4.84
N ALA A 459 -11.39 -7.98 -4.25
CA ALA A 459 -9.94 -7.82 -4.15
C ALA A 459 -9.20 -8.14 -5.46
N GLY A 460 -9.88 -8.80 -6.40
CA GLY A 460 -9.26 -9.40 -7.57
C GLY A 460 -10.09 -10.57 -8.10
N ARG A 461 -9.46 -11.49 -8.84
CA ARG A 461 -10.13 -12.60 -9.53
C ARG A 461 -9.31 -13.87 -9.53
#